data_AF-A0A7L1MVB9-F1
#
_entry.id   AF-A0A7L1MVB9-F1
#
_cell.length_a   1.000
_cell.length_b   1.000
_cell.length_c   1.000
_cell.angle_alpha   90.00
_cell.angle_beta   90.00
_cell.angle_gamma   90.00
#
_symmetry.space_group_name_H-M   'P 1'
#
loop_
_entity.id
_entity.type
_entity.pdbx_description
1 polymer ?
#
loop_
_entity_poly.entity_id
_entity_poly.type
_entity_poly.pdbx_seq_one_letter_code
_entity_poly.pdbx_strand_id
1 'polypeptide(L)'
;KAVKEGVLEKRSDGLLQLWKKKRCILTEEGLLLAPPKQPQPPPPQQQQPPPVPSEPPSKMKELHFSNMKTVDCVERKGKYVYFTVVMAEGKEIDFRCAQEQGWNAAITLQMVQYKNRQAILAVRSTRH
;
A
#
# COMPACT_ATOMS: atom_id res chain seq x y z
N LYS A 1 -3.08 -1.13 15.17
CA LYS A 1 -3.29 -2.59 14.99
C LYS A 1 -3.47 -2.89 13.51
N ALA A 2 -3.01 -4.04 13.00
CA ALA A 2 -3.24 -4.42 11.62
C ALA A 2 -4.66 -4.98 11.44
N VAL A 3 -5.36 -4.49 10.43
CA VAL A 3 -6.69 -4.94 9.97
C VAL A 3 -6.54 -6.05 8.93
N LYS A 4 -5.54 -5.92 8.04
CA LYS A 4 -5.20 -6.91 7.03
C LYS A 4 -3.72 -6.84 6.70
N GLU A 5 -3.08 -8.00 6.54
CA GLU A 5 -1.70 -8.10 6.07
C GLU A 5 -1.61 -9.03 4.86
N GLY A 6 -0.65 -8.76 3.97
CA GLY A 6 -0.37 -9.65 2.85
C GLY A 6 0.46 -8.99 1.77
N VAL A 7 0.31 -9.48 0.54
CA VAL A 7 1.06 -8.98 -0.63
C VAL A 7 0.11 -8.23 -1.56
N LEU A 8 0.54 -7.06 -2.02
CA LEU A 8 -0.14 -6.27 -3.05
C LEU A 8 0.88 -5.86 -4.11
N GLU A 9 0.49 -5.88 -5.38
CA GLU A 9 1.38 -5.44 -6.46
C GLU A 9 1.13 -3.97 -6.77
N LYS A 10 2.17 -3.14 -6.64
CA LYS A 10 2.13 -1.70 -6.95
C LYS A 10 2.79 -1.46 -8.30
N ARG A 11 2.18 -0.64 -9.17
CA ARG A 11 2.82 -0.19 -10.41
C ARG A 11 3.97 0.77 -10.11
N SER A 12 5.08 0.62 -10.83
CA SER A 12 6.18 1.59 -10.83
C SER A 12 5.84 2.79 -11.70
N ASP A 13 6.40 3.94 -11.34
CA ASP A 13 6.38 5.18 -12.11
C ASP A 13 7.44 5.23 -13.23
N GLY A 14 8.36 4.26 -13.28
CA GLY A 14 9.39 4.18 -14.34
C GLY A 14 8.85 3.82 -15.72
N LEU A 15 9.70 3.99 -16.74
CA LEU A 15 9.39 3.77 -18.17
C LEU A 15 8.69 2.43 -18.46
N LEU A 16 9.09 1.37 -17.76
CA LEU A 16 8.57 0.02 -17.98
C LEU A 16 7.23 -0.27 -17.28
N GLN A 17 6.75 0.62 -16.40
CA GLN A 17 5.45 0.50 -15.71
C GLN A 17 5.21 -0.90 -15.08
N LEU A 18 6.24 -1.47 -14.45
CA LEU A 18 6.23 -2.83 -13.92
C LEU A 18 5.41 -2.93 -12.63
N TRP A 19 4.80 -4.10 -12.41
CA TRP A 19 4.12 -4.45 -11.17
C TRP A 19 5.10 -5.06 -10.17
N LYS A 20 5.37 -4.35 -9.06
CA LYS A 20 6.28 -4.81 -8.01
C LYS A 20 5.48 -5.27 -6.78
N LYS A 21 5.72 -6.49 -6.31
CA LYS A 21 5.15 -7.01 -5.06
C LYS A 21 5.64 -6.19 -3.86
N LYS A 22 4.72 -5.78 -3.00
CA LYS A 22 4.97 -5.10 -1.73
C LYS A 22 4.30 -5.87 -0.60
N ARG A 23 4.97 -5.94 0.56
CA ARG A 23 4.29 -6.39 1.77
C ARG A 23 3.45 -5.22 2.27
N CYS A 24 2.17 -5.47 2.43
CA CYS A 24 1.18 -4.46 2.76
C CYS A 24 0.54 -4.76 4.10
N ILE A 25 0.37 -3.71 4.90
CA ILE A 25 -0.30 -3.75 6.19
C ILE A 25 -1.35 -2.64 6.17
N LEU A 26 -2.62 -3.04 6.16
CA LEU A 26 -3.75 -2.14 6.33
C LEU A 26 -3.94 -1.90 7.83
N THR A 27 -3.92 -0.65 8.25
CA THR A 27 -4.19 -0.23 9.63
C THR A 27 -5.48 0.58 9.67
N GLU A 28 -5.88 1.01 10.86
CA GLU A 28 -7.02 1.93 11.03
C GLU A 28 -6.77 3.33 10.45
N GLU A 29 -5.50 3.67 10.22
CA GLU A 29 -5.02 5.01 9.86
C GLU A 29 -4.49 5.12 8.42
N GLY A 30 -4.11 3.99 7.81
CA GLY A 30 -3.63 3.99 6.43
C GLY A 30 -3.18 2.62 5.92
N LEU A 31 -2.48 2.65 4.78
CA LEU A 31 -1.86 1.50 4.14
C LEU A 31 -0.34 1.63 4.14
N LEU A 32 0.34 0.74 4.86
CA LEU A 32 1.80 0.67 4.90
C LEU A 32 2.32 -0.22 3.76
N LEU A 33 3.28 0.29 3.00
CA LEU A 33 3.98 -0.42 1.94
C LEU A 33 5.43 -0.67 2.37
N ALA A 34 5.73 -1.91 2.76
CA ALA A 34 7.07 -2.34 3.09
C ALA A 34 7.75 -3.01 1.89
N PRO A 35 9.08 -2.89 1.74
CA PRO A 35 9.82 -3.76 0.84
C PRO A 35 9.56 -5.24 1.22
N PRO A 36 9.54 -6.17 0.25
CA PRO A 36 9.51 -7.58 0.56
C PRO A 36 10.70 -7.90 1.48
N LYS A 37 10.48 -8.69 2.55
CA LYS A 37 11.58 -9.14 3.40
C LYS A 37 12.58 -9.88 2.50
N GLN A 38 13.73 -9.27 2.22
CA GLN A 38 14.84 -10.02 1.64
C GLN A 38 15.22 -11.10 2.66
N PRO A 39 15.40 -12.37 2.25
CA PRO A 39 16.10 -13.33 3.09
C PRO A 39 17.45 -12.70 3.47
N GLN A 40 17.71 -12.51 4.76
CA GLN A 40 19.04 -12.14 5.18
C GLN A 40 19.98 -13.25 4.71
N PRO A 41 21.04 -12.95 3.92
CA PRO A 41 22.06 -13.95 3.66
C PRO A 41 22.66 -14.38 5.02
N PRO A 42 23.01 -15.67 5.19
CA PRO A 42 23.68 -16.13 6.41
C PRO A 42 24.94 -15.27 6.67
N PRO A 43 25.35 -15.09 7.94
CA PRO A 43 26.53 -14.30 8.28
C PRO A 43 27.75 -14.84 7.50
N PRO A 44 28.57 -13.95 6.90
CA PRO A 44 29.62 -14.38 5.98
C PRO A 44 30.70 -15.18 6.72
N GLN A 45 30.92 -16.43 6.31
CA GLN A 45 32.25 -17.03 6.36
C GLN A 45 33.10 -16.37 5.27
N GLN A 46 34.31 -15.97 5.63
CA GLN A 46 35.23 -15.14 4.84
C GLN A 46 35.45 -15.66 3.40
N GLN A 47 34.88 -14.97 2.41
CA GLN A 47 35.43 -14.74 1.05
C GLN A 47 34.39 -13.93 0.25
N GLN A 48 34.70 -12.67 -0.07
CA GLN A 48 33.82 -11.74 -0.78
C GLN A 48 33.75 -12.04 -2.29
N PRO A 49 32.57 -12.25 -2.89
CA PRO A 49 32.33 -11.98 -4.31
C PRO A 49 32.03 -10.48 -4.52
N PRO A 50 32.17 -9.96 -5.75
CA PRO A 50 31.97 -8.54 -6.05
C PRO A 50 30.53 -8.08 -5.76
N PRO A 51 30.33 -6.80 -5.40
CA PRO A 51 29.02 -6.28 -5.02
C PRO A 51 28.10 -6.23 -6.25
N VAL A 52 27.04 -7.03 -6.22
CA VAL A 52 25.88 -6.88 -7.11
C VAL A 52 25.23 -5.51 -6.82
N PRO A 53 24.81 -4.72 -7.83
CA PRO A 53 24.15 -3.44 -7.59
C PRO A 53 22.82 -3.68 -6.88
N SER A 54 22.78 -3.41 -5.56
CA SER A 54 21.55 -3.45 -4.79
C SER A 54 20.75 -2.18 -5.07
N GLU A 55 19.54 -2.32 -5.63
CA GLU A 55 18.58 -1.22 -5.72
C GLU A 55 18.45 -0.56 -4.32
N PRO A 56 18.42 0.78 -4.22
CA PRO A 56 18.37 1.45 -2.92
C PRO A 56 17.15 0.96 -2.12
N PRO A 57 17.30 0.72 -0.80
CA PRO A 57 16.23 0.21 0.03
C PRO A 57 15.01 1.14 -0.09
N SER A 58 13.93 0.62 -0.66
CA SER A 58 12.66 1.34 -0.73
C SER A 58 12.20 1.59 0.71
N LYS A 59 12.35 2.83 1.19
CA LYS A 59 11.86 3.27 2.49
C LYS A 59 10.39 2.85 2.64
N MET A 60 10.02 2.37 3.83
CA MET A 60 8.62 2.06 4.14
C MET A 60 7.79 3.30 3.85
N LYS A 61 6.77 3.14 2.99
CA LYS A 61 5.92 4.25 2.56
C LYS A 61 4.52 4.05 3.11
N GLU A 62 4.06 4.99 3.91
CA GLU A 62 2.71 4.99 4.45
C GLU A 62 1.79 5.86 3.59
N LEU A 63 0.64 5.31 3.22
CA LEU A 63 -0.45 6.02 2.56
C LEU A 63 -1.54 6.28 3.60
N HIS A 64 -1.45 7.44 4.25
CA HIS A 64 -2.41 7.83 5.30
C HIS A 64 -3.79 8.12 4.73
N PHE A 65 -4.86 7.69 5.42
CA PHE A 65 -6.24 7.97 5.00
C PHE A 65 -6.62 9.44 5.08
N SER A 66 -5.98 10.23 5.95
CA SER A 66 -6.13 11.69 5.97
C SER A 66 -5.73 12.32 4.63
N ASN A 67 -4.77 11.71 3.94
CA ASN A 67 -4.26 12.18 2.65
C ASN A 67 -4.84 11.40 1.47
N MET A 68 -5.80 10.49 1.69
CA MET A 68 -6.39 9.66 0.64
C MET A 68 -7.75 10.21 0.21
N LYS A 69 -7.87 10.56 -1.07
CA LYS A 69 -9.11 11.10 -1.65
C LYS A 69 -10.10 9.98 -1.92
N THR A 70 -9.71 9.00 -2.73
CA THR A 70 -10.57 7.88 -3.16
C THR A 70 -9.75 6.62 -3.46
N VAL A 71 -10.47 5.50 -3.56
CA VAL A 71 -9.98 4.22 -4.09
C VAL A 71 -10.90 3.83 -5.24
N ASP A 72 -10.40 3.95 -6.47
CA ASP A 72 -11.21 3.71 -7.66
C ASP A 72 -10.95 2.30 -8.18
N CYS A 73 -12.00 1.48 -8.28
CA CYS A 73 -11.92 0.15 -8.88
C CYS A 73 -12.04 0.29 -10.38
N VAL A 74 -10.92 0.10 -11.09
CA VAL A 74 -10.85 0.43 -12.52
C VAL A 74 -11.27 -0.75 -13.38
N GLU A 75 -10.78 -1.95 -13.07
CA GLU A 75 -10.95 -3.10 -13.98
C GLU A 75 -10.86 -4.45 -13.25
N ARG A 76 -11.65 -5.42 -13.72
CA ARG A 76 -11.48 -6.85 -13.38
C ARG A 76 -11.08 -7.58 -14.65
N LYS A 77 -9.85 -8.10 -14.69
CA LYS A 77 -9.31 -8.79 -15.86
C LYS A 77 -8.68 -10.12 -15.47
N GLY A 78 -9.30 -11.20 -15.92
CA GLY A 78 -8.93 -12.55 -15.51
C GLY A 78 -8.99 -12.69 -13.99
N LYS A 79 -7.90 -13.18 -13.39
CA LYS A 79 -7.81 -13.38 -11.93
C LYS A 79 -7.48 -12.11 -11.13
N TYR A 80 -7.21 -10.97 -11.80
CA TYR A 80 -6.74 -9.76 -11.16
C TYR A 80 -7.80 -8.66 -11.10
N VAL A 81 -7.82 -7.97 -9.96
CA VAL A 81 -8.52 -6.69 -9.78
C VAL A 81 -7.49 -5.58 -9.82
N TYR A 82 -7.76 -4.55 -10.61
CA TYR A 82 -6.95 -3.35 -10.76
C TYR A 82 -7.67 -2.17 -10.11
N PHE A 83 -6.95 -1.41 -9.31
CA PHE A 83 -7.50 -0.25 -8.61
C PHE A 83 -6.46 0.82 -8.41
N THR A 84 -6.92 2.06 -8.30
CA THR A 84 -6.09 3.25 -8.13
C THR A 84 -6.41 3.89 -6.79
N VAL A 85 -5.36 4.22 -6.04
CA VAL A 85 -5.46 5.06 -4.85
C VAL A 85 -5.09 6.48 -5.26
N VAL A 86 -6.03 7.40 -5.11
CA VAL A 86 -5.83 8.82 -5.42
C VAL A 86 -5.55 9.56 -4.11
N MET A 87 -4.38 10.19 -4.03
CA MET A 87 -3.98 11.01 -2.88
C MET A 87 -4.51 12.44 -3.01
N ALA A 88 -4.62 13.16 -1.91
CA ALA A 88 -5.10 14.54 -1.85
C ALA A 88 -4.22 15.51 -2.66
N GLU A 89 -2.92 15.21 -2.77
CA GLU A 89 -1.95 15.95 -3.61
C GLU A 89 -2.11 15.70 -5.12
N GLY A 90 -3.14 14.93 -5.53
CA GLY A 90 -3.36 14.56 -6.93
C GLY A 90 -2.52 13.38 -7.40
N LYS A 91 -1.66 12.82 -6.54
CA LYS A 91 -0.86 11.64 -6.86
C LYS A 91 -1.73 10.39 -6.95
N GLU A 92 -1.61 9.67 -8.06
CA GLU A 92 -2.28 8.38 -8.28
C GLU A 92 -1.30 7.23 -8.12
N ILE A 93 -1.76 6.17 -7.45
CA ILE A 93 -0.95 4.97 -7.21
C ILE A 93 -1.77 3.74 -7.61
N ASP A 94 -1.31 3.07 -8.67
CA ASP A 94 -1.99 1.91 -9.20
C ASP A 94 -1.53 0.63 -8.51
N PHE A 95 -2.53 -0.20 -8.17
CA PHE A 95 -2.36 -1.48 -7.54
C PHE A 95 -3.12 -2.57 -8.30
N ARG A 96 -2.64 -3.80 -8.15
CA ARG A 96 -3.41 -4.98 -8.50
C ARG A 96 -3.23 -6.09 -7.47
N CYS A 97 -4.27 -6.90 -7.32
CA CYS A 97 -4.23 -8.13 -6.53
C CYS A 97 -5.09 -9.21 -7.17
N ALA A 98 -4.94 -10.44 -6.71
CA ALA A 98 -5.89 -11.49 -7.05
C ALA A 98 -7.26 -11.17 -6.43
N GLN A 99 -8.34 -11.54 -7.13
CA GLN A 99 -9.71 -11.14 -6.77
C GLN A 99 -10.13 -11.60 -5.39
N GLU A 100 -9.76 -12.82 -5.01
CA GLU A 100 -10.05 -13.44 -3.72
C GLU A 100 -9.39 -12.71 -2.53
N GLN A 101 -8.35 -11.91 -2.78
CA GLN A 101 -7.69 -11.18 -1.70
C GLN A 101 -8.48 -9.94 -1.24
N GLY A 102 -9.34 -9.38 -2.10
CA GLY A 102 -10.26 -8.29 -1.75
C GLY A 102 -9.61 -7.01 -1.23
N TRP A 103 -8.37 -6.68 -1.64
CA TRP A 103 -7.64 -5.53 -1.11
C TRP A 103 -8.35 -4.19 -1.35
N ASN A 104 -8.88 -3.96 -2.55
CA ASN A 104 -9.60 -2.73 -2.88
C ASN A 104 -10.80 -2.51 -1.95
N ALA A 105 -11.58 -3.56 -1.69
CA ALA A 105 -12.74 -3.50 -0.79
C ALA A 105 -12.31 -3.23 0.65
N ALA A 106 -11.28 -3.93 1.14
CA ALA A 106 -10.76 -3.75 2.49
C ALA A 106 -10.23 -2.31 2.72
N ILE A 107 -9.45 -1.78 1.78
CA ILE A 107 -8.92 -0.41 1.88
C ILE A 107 -10.06 0.62 1.82
N THR A 108 -11.03 0.42 0.92
CA THR A 108 -12.20 1.31 0.79
C THR A 108 -13.00 1.36 2.09
N LEU A 109 -13.34 0.20 2.65
CA LEU A 109 -14.12 0.13 3.89
C LEU A 109 -13.37 0.80 5.05
N GLN A 110 -12.07 0.53 5.17
CA GLN A 110 -11.27 1.10 6.25
C GLN A 110 -11.12 2.63 6.13
N MET A 111 -10.96 3.14 4.91
CA MET A 111 -10.93 4.59 4.64
C MET A 111 -12.27 5.25 5.01
N VAL A 112 -13.41 4.64 4.65
CA VAL A 112 -14.74 5.16 5.01
C VAL A 112 -14.91 5.20 6.52
N GLN A 113 -14.54 4.13 7.22
CA GLN A 113 -14.58 4.09 8.68
C GLN A 113 -13.72 5.19 9.30
N TYR A 114 -12.50 5.39 8.80
CA TYR A 114 -11.63 6.49 9.26
C TYR A 114 -12.29 7.85 9.09
N LYS A 115 -12.79 8.17 7.89
CA LYS A 115 -13.45 9.45 7.59
C LYS A 115 -14.68 9.69 8.48
N ASN A 116 -15.48 8.65 8.72
CA ASN A 116 -16.63 8.72 9.61
C ASN A 116 -16.21 9.01 11.07
N ARG A 117 -15.15 8.37 11.58
CA ARG A 117 -14.63 8.68 12.93
C ARG A 117 -14.19 10.15 13.03
N GLN A 118 -13.45 10.65 12.04
CA GLN A 118 -12.99 12.04 12.02
C GLN A 118 -14.17 13.03 11.98
N ALA A 119 -15.20 12.75 11.16
CA ALA A 119 -16.39 13.59 11.09
C ALA A 119 -17.14 13.66 12.44
N ILE A 120 -17.30 12.53 13.13
CA ILE A 120 -17.94 12.51 14.46
C ILE A 120 -17.14 13.34 15.48
N LEU A 121 -15.81 13.21 15.48
CA LEU A 121 -14.95 13.97 16.39
C LEU A 121 -15.05 15.48 16.14
N ALA A 122 -15.03 15.92 14.88
CA ALA A 122 -15.17 17.33 14.51
C ALA A 122 -16.55 17.91 14.88
N VAL A 123 -17.62 17.12 14.76
CA VAL A 123 -18.96 17.55 15.19
C VAL A 123 -19.06 17.66 16.71
N ARG A 124 -18.37 16.80 17.47
CA ARG A 124 -18.36 16.89 18.93
C ARG A 124 -17.57 18.09 19.44
N SER A 125 -16.45 18.43 18.80
CA SER A 125 -15.62 19.56 19.21
C SER A 125 -16.24 20.94 18.97
N THR A 126 -17.26 21.03 18.12
CA THR A 126 -17.96 22.30 17.77
C THR A 126 -19.22 22.55 18.60
N ARG A 127 -19.59 21.63 19.49
CA ARG A 127 -20.77 21.71 20.37
C ARG A 127 -20.43 22.13 21.80
N HIS A 128 -19.17 22.48 22.05
CA HIS A 128 -18.65 23.06 23.31
C HIS A 128 -18.12 24.45 23.01
#